data_AF-A0A2P6SJZ2-F1
#
_entry.id   AF-A0A2P6SJZ2-F1
#
_cell.length_a   1.000
_cell.length_b   1.000
_cell.length_c   1.000
_cell.angle_alpha   90.00
_cell.angle_beta   90.00
_cell.angle_gamma   90.00
#
_symmetry.space_group_name_H-M   'P 1'
#
loop_
_entity.id
_entity.type
_entity.pdbx_description
1 polymer ?
#
loop_
_entity_poly.entity_id
_entity_poly.type
_entity_poly.pdbx_seq_one_letter_code
_entity_poly.pdbx_strand_id
1 'polypeptide(L)'
;MHLYSLTLQRATGIVCAISGNFSGEKTPEIAVARGKVLDLLRPDAAGKIQTLLSVEIFGAIRSLAPFRLTGSRKDYIVVGSDSGRIVILEYNKDKNVFNKIHQETFGKSGSRRIVPGQYLAVDPKGRAVMVGACEKQKLVYILNRDVANRLTISSPLEAHKSHNIVFSICGVDCGFDNPVFAAIELDYSELDQDSSGEVARKYVTFYELDLGLNHVCRKWSDQVDDGANLLVMVPGGGDGPSGVLVCAENFVIYKNQGQGDVRAVIPRRADLPAQRGVLIVSAATYKLKSM
;
A
#
# COMPACT_ATOMS: atom_id res chain seq x y z
N MET A 1 31.64 -30.54 -9.04
CA MET A 1 30.43 -30.48 -9.91
C MET A 1 30.03 -29.02 -10.03
N HIS A 2 29.95 -28.48 -11.24
CA HIS A 2 29.57 -27.08 -11.49
C HIS A 2 28.28 -27.05 -12.31
N LEU A 3 27.32 -26.22 -11.90
CA LEU A 3 26.02 -26.06 -12.58
C LEU A 3 25.81 -24.59 -12.94
N TYR A 4 25.02 -24.34 -13.98
CA TYR A 4 24.65 -23.00 -14.45
C TYR A 4 23.13 -22.91 -14.59
N SER A 5 22.52 -21.94 -13.92
CA SER A 5 21.06 -21.74 -13.91
C SER A 5 20.66 -20.69 -14.95
N LEU A 6 19.70 -21.03 -15.82
CA LEU A 6 19.14 -20.13 -16.83
C LEU A 6 17.61 -20.23 -16.85
N THR A 7 16.92 -19.10 -17.01
CA THR A 7 15.46 -19.03 -17.08
C THR A 7 15.00 -18.95 -18.53
N LEU A 8 14.33 -19.99 -19.05
CA LEU A 8 13.78 -20.01 -20.41
C LEU A 8 12.47 -19.23 -20.52
N GLN A 9 11.55 -19.51 -19.61
CA GLN A 9 10.27 -18.81 -19.50
C GLN A 9 10.20 -18.14 -18.13
N ARG A 10 10.02 -16.82 -18.12
CA ARG A 10 9.86 -16.06 -16.87
C ARG A 10 8.50 -16.35 -16.24
N ALA A 11 8.41 -16.07 -14.94
CA ALA A 11 7.15 -16.18 -14.20
C ALA A 11 6.08 -15.29 -14.82
N THR A 12 4.86 -15.81 -14.97
CA THR A 12 3.72 -15.11 -15.58
C THR A 12 2.67 -14.67 -14.57
N GLY A 13 2.62 -15.26 -13.38
CA GLY A 13 1.69 -14.86 -12.32
C GLY A 13 1.97 -13.44 -11.82
N ILE A 14 0.93 -12.60 -11.71
CA ILE A 14 1.01 -11.23 -11.19
C ILE A 14 0.57 -11.25 -9.72
N VAL A 15 1.44 -10.77 -8.83
CA VAL A 15 1.18 -10.68 -7.38
C VAL A 15 0.70 -9.29 -6.98
N CYS A 16 1.22 -8.25 -7.66
CA CYS A 16 0.84 -6.87 -7.42
C CYS A 16 0.88 -6.10 -8.76
N ALA A 17 -0.05 -5.18 -8.94
CA ALA A 17 -0.14 -4.32 -10.10
C ALA A 17 -0.49 -2.90 -9.65
N ILE A 18 0.24 -1.92 -10.17
CA ILE A 18 -0.01 -0.50 -9.92
C ILE A 18 -0.03 0.26 -11.25
N SER A 19 -0.91 1.25 -11.35
CA SER A 19 -0.99 2.12 -12.52
C SER A 19 -0.48 3.53 -12.19
N GLY A 20 0.23 4.14 -13.12
CA GLY A 20 0.75 5.50 -12.98
C GLY A 20 1.37 6.01 -14.27
N ASN A 21 1.72 7.29 -14.30
CA ASN A 21 2.49 7.91 -15.37
C ASN A 21 3.98 7.80 -15.03
N PHE A 22 4.51 6.59 -15.12
CA PHE A 22 5.91 6.29 -14.79
C PHE A 22 6.88 6.84 -15.84
N SER A 23 6.44 7.00 -17.09
CA SER A 23 7.25 7.69 -18.12
C SER A 23 7.20 9.22 -18.05
N GLY A 24 6.23 9.78 -17.32
CA GLY A 24 5.92 11.21 -17.33
C GLY A 24 5.03 11.66 -18.49
N GLU A 25 4.57 10.75 -19.34
CA GLU A 25 3.62 11.02 -20.42
C GLU A 25 2.17 11.08 -19.90
N LYS A 26 1.22 11.44 -20.78
CA LYS A 26 -0.22 11.43 -20.45
C LYS A 26 -0.79 10.02 -20.37
N THR A 27 -0.21 9.07 -21.10
CA THR A 27 -0.66 7.69 -21.15
C THR A 27 -0.22 6.94 -19.89
N PRO A 28 -1.14 6.33 -19.13
CA PRO A 28 -0.76 5.55 -17.96
C PRO A 28 -0.06 4.25 -18.38
N GLU A 29 0.94 3.86 -17.60
CA GLU A 29 1.57 2.54 -17.65
C GLU A 29 1.18 1.71 -16.42
N ILE A 30 1.46 0.42 -16.49
CA ILE A 30 1.14 -0.55 -15.45
C ILE A 30 2.45 -1.22 -15.02
N ALA A 31 2.90 -0.97 -13.79
CA ALA A 31 4.01 -1.71 -13.21
C ALA A 31 3.46 -2.95 -12.49
N VAL A 32 4.00 -4.13 -12.82
CA VAL A 32 3.54 -5.40 -12.25
C VAL A 32 4.69 -6.19 -11.64
N ALA A 33 4.43 -6.78 -10.48
CA ALA A 33 5.35 -7.70 -9.82
C ALA A 33 4.98 -9.15 -10.15
N ARG A 34 5.93 -9.89 -10.71
CA ARG A 34 5.83 -11.34 -10.97
C ARG A 34 6.81 -12.11 -10.10
N GLY A 35 6.57 -12.05 -8.78
CA GLY A 35 7.47 -12.62 -7.77
C GLY A 35 8.81 -11.86 -7.72
N LYS A 36 9.80 -12.35 -8.47
CA LYS A 36 11.17 -11.79 -8.52
C LYS A 36 11.45 -10.86 -9.71
N VAL A 37 10.46 -10.63 -10.56
CA VAL A 37 10.56 -9.77 -11.74
C VAL A 37 9.64 -8.58 -11.58
N LEU A 38 10.15 -7.38 -11.87
CA LEU A 38 9.37 -6.16 -12.01
C LEU A 38 9.26 -5.82 -13.49
N ASP A 39 8.03 -5.85 -14.01
CA ASP A 39 7.74 -5.47 -15.39
C ASP A 39 7.04 -4.10 -15.43
N LEU A 40 7.32 -3.34 -16.48
CA LEU A 40 6.56 -2.16 -16.88
C LEU A 40 5.82 -2.47 -18.18
N LEU A 41 4.49 -2.35 -18.14
CA LEU A 41 3.59 -2.66 -19.24
C LEU A 41 2.89 -1.39 -19.72
N ARG A 42 2.54 -1.34 -21.00
CA ARG A 42 1.74 -0.26 -21.58
C ARG A 42 0.79 -0.80 -22.65
N PRO A 43 -0.49 -0.40 -22.66
CA PRO A 43 -1.39 -0.69 -23.78
C PRO A 43 -0.97 0.10 -25.02
N ASP A 44 -0.92 -0.56 -26.18
CA ASP A 44 -0.75 0.11 -27.47
C ASP A 44 -2.05 0.76 -27.97
N ALA A 45 -2.00 1.42 -29.13
CA ALA A 45 -3.16 2.07 -29.73
C ALA A 45 -4.30 1.10 -30.10
N ALA A 46 -3.99 -0.20 -30.28
CA ALA A 46 -4.97 -1.25 -30.54
C ALA A 46 -5.49 -1.89 -29.24
N GLY A 47 -5.06 -1.42 -28.07
CA GLY A 47 -5.42 -1.95 -26.76
C GLY A 47 -4.65 -3.21 -26.35
N LYS A 48 -3.64 -3.65 -27.11
CA LYS A 48 -2.81 -4.80 -26.72
C LYS A 48 -1.76 -4.38 -25.70
N ILE A 49 -1.60 -5.19 -24.66
CA ILE A 49 -0.60 -4.94 -23.61
C ILE A 49 0.79 -5.33 -24.12
N GLN A 50 1.71 -4.36 -24.11
CA GLN A 50 3.11 -4.56 -24.47
C GLN A 50 4.00 -4.42 -23.22
N THR A 51 5.06 -5.23 -23.16
CA THR A 51 6.09 -5.11 -22.11
C THR A 51 7.14 -4.11 -22.57
N LEU A 52 7.28 -3.00 -21.85
CA LEU A 52 8.30 -1.97 -22.13
C LEU A 52 9.65 -2.33 -21.52
N LEU A 53 9.61 -2.79 -20.26
CA LEU A 53 10.78 -3.15 -19.47
C LEU A 53 10.46 -4.36 -18.60
N SER A 54 11.43 -5.26 -18.44
CA SER A 54 11.35 -6.43 -17.56
C SER A 54 12.69 -6.61 -16.87
N VAL A 55 12.70 -6.50 -15.54
CA VAL A 55 13.93 -6.56 -14.73
C VAL A 55 13.78 -7.58 -13.63
N GLU A 56 14.73 -8.52 -13.54
CA GLU A 56 14.83 -9.42 -12.40
C GLU A 56 15.49 -8.68 -11.23
N ILE A 57 14.77 -8.60 -10.11
CA ILE A 57 15.22 -7.86 -8.92
C ILE A 57 15.97 -8.74 -7.92
N PHE A 58 16.02 -10.06 -8.15
CA PHE A 58 16.67 -11.06 -7.31
C PHE A 58 16.19 -11.06 -5.83
N GLY A 59 14.89 -10.83 -5.62
CA GLY A 59 14.22 -10.88 -4.32
C GLY A 59 12.73 -11.11 -4.49
N ALA A 60 11.96 -11.10 -3.40
CA ALA A 60 10.51 -11.21 -3.44
C ALA A 60 9.87 -9.83 -3.28
N ILE A 61 9.16 -9.36 -4.31
CA ILE A 61 8.34 -8.15 -4.20
C ILE A 61 7.06 -8.51 -3.43
N ARG A 62 6.85 -7.83 -2.30
CA ARG A 62 5.72 -8.08 -1.39
C ARG A 62 4.67 -6.99 -1.48
N SER A 63 5.07 -5.77 -1.80
CA SER A 63 4.16 -4.63 -1.96
C SER A 63 4.73 -3.61 -2.96
N LEU A 64 3.82 -2.97 -3.72
CA LEU A 64 4.14 -1.86 -4.62
C LEU A 64 3.15 -0.72 -4.36
N ALA A 65 3.63 0.51 -4.44
CA ALA A 65 2.77 1.69 -4.41
C ALA A 65 3.33 2.78 -5.35
N PRO A 66 2.51 3.37 -6.21
CA PRO A 66 2.88 4.56 -6.95
C PRO A 66 2.73 5.79 -6.05
N PHE A 67 3.56 6.81 -6.27
CA PHE A 67 3.28 8.12 -5.71
C PHE A 67 3.78 9.24 -6.60
N ARG A 68 3.15 10.40 -6.42
CA ARG A 68 3.49 11.64 -7.11
C ARG A 68 3.75 12.72 -6.10
N LEU A 69 4.94 13.28 -6.14
CA LEU A 69 5.24 14.51 -5.40
C LEU A 69 4.39 15.67 -5.98
N THR A 70 3.91 16.58 -5.13
CA THR A 70 3.11 17.75 -5.52
C THR A 70 3.73 18.53 -6.69
N GLY A 71 2.97 18.77 -7.76
CA GLY A 71 3.44 19.47 -8.96
C GLY A 71 4.33 18.66 -9.90
N SER A 72 4.64 17.39 -9.61
CA SER A 72 5.29 16.49 -10.58
C SER A 72 4.28 16.03 -11.63
N ARG A 73 4.77 15.62 -12.81
CA ARG A 73 3.98 14.91 -13.82
C ARG A 73 4.25 13.40 -13.84
N LYS A 74 5.33 12.98 -13.20
CA LYS A 74 5.86 11.62 -13.21
C LYS A 74 5.67 10.95 -11.86
N ASP A 75 5.26 9.69 -11.91
CA ASP A 75 5.09 8.83 -10.74
C ASP A 75 6.37 8.05 -10.44
N TYR A 76 6.72 8.00 -9.17
CA TYR A 76 7.74 7.10 -8.63
C TYR A 76 7.08 5.78 -8.20
N ILE A 77 7.89 4.75 -8.05
CA ILE A 77 7.46 3.42 -7.59
C ILE A 77 8.16 3.14 -6.26
N VAL A 78 7.39 2.96 -5.19
CA VAL A 78 7.91 2.43 -3.92
C VAL A 78 7.77 0.92 -3.92
N VAL A 79 8.85 0.23 -3.56
CA VAL A 79 8.92 -1.24 -3.51
C VAL A 79 9.20 -1.70 -2.09
N GLY A 80 8.25 -2.45 -1.52
CA GLY A 80 8.46 -3.27 -0.33
C GLY A 80 8.86 -4.69 -0.75
N SER A 81 10.02 -5.14 -0.28
CA SER A 81 10.61 -6.44 -0.61
C SER A 81 10.96 -7.24 0.65
N ASP A 82 11.55 -8.41 0.46
CA ASP A 82 12.15 -9.23 1.50
C ASP A 82 13.57 -8.76 1.91
N SER A 83 14.07 -7.63 1.42
CA SER A 83 15.45 -7.20 1.70
C SER A 83 15.69 -6.56 3.07
N GLY A 84 14.63 -6.14 3.78
CA GLY A 84 14.75 -5.27 4.97
C GLY A 84 15.08 -3.81 4.61
N ARG A 85 14.79 -3.43 3.36
CA ARG A 85 15.00 -2.08 2.80
C ARG A 85 13.75 -1.61 2.06
N ILE A 86 13.52 -0.30 2.07
CA ILE A 86 12.53 0.38 1.22
C ILE A 86 13.27 0.99 0.05
N VAL A 87 12.80 0.75 -1.17
CA VAL A 87 13.43 1.24 -2.40
C VAL A 87 12.44 2.11 -3.15
N ILE A 88 12.90 3.27 -3.61
CA ILE A 88 12.13 4.15 -4.50
C ILE A 88 12.79 4.14 -5.87
N LEU A 89 12.01 3.78 -6.87
CA LEU A 89 12.43 3.69 -8.26
C LEU A 89 11.78 4.80 -9.10
N GLU A 90 12.52 5.23 -10.12
CA GLU A 90 12.04 6.08 -11.20
C GLU A 90 12.32 5.38 -12.53
N TYR A 91 11.31 5.27 -13.40
CA TYR A 91 11.52 4.74 -14.74
C TYR A 91 12.17 5.79 -15.65
N ASN A 92 13.32 5.48 -16.23
CA ASN A 92 13.98 6.31 -17.23
C ASN A 92 13.65 5.77 -18.63
N LYS A 93 12.80 6.48 -19.36
CA LYS A 93 12.36 6.10 -20.70
C LYS A 93 13.52 6.11 -21.70
N ASP A 94 14.40 7.10 -21.65
CA ASP A 94 15.47 7.29 -22.63
C ASP A 94 16.50 6.16 -22.56
N LYS A 95 16.79 5.69 -21.35
CA LYS A 95 17.71 4.56 -21.11
C LYS A 95 17.00 3.21 -21.01
N ASN A 96 15.67 3.20 -20.96
CA ASN A 96 14.83 2.04 -20.67
C ASN A 96 15.29 1.24 -19.43
N VAL A 97 15.45 1.93 -18.29
CA VAL A 97 15.88 1.32 -17.02
C VAL A 97 15.10 1.86 -15.83
N PHE A 98 15.04 1.10 -14.75
CA PHE A 98 14.63 1.61 -13.44
C PHE A 98 15.83 2.22 -12.72
N ASN A 99 15.84 3.54 -12.59
CA ASN A 99 16.79 4.24 -11.74
C ASN A 99 16.36 4.06 -10.29
N LYS A 100 17.25 3.50 -9.48
CA LYS A 100 17.08 3.46 -8.03
C LYS A 100 17.44 4.83 -7.45
N ILE A 101 16.41 5.58 -7.05
CA ILE A 101 16.56 6.95 -6.54
C ILE A 101 16.93 6.94 -5.07
N HIS A 102 16.25 6.11 -4.27
CA HIS A 102 16.54 5.95 -2.84
C HIS A 102 16.50 4.49 -2.42
N GLN A 103 17.28 4.16 -1.40
CA GLN A 103 17.32 2.85 -0.76
C GLN A 103 17.68 3.00 0.72
N GLU A 104 16.68 2.96 1.58
CA GLU A 104 16.85 3.06 3.03
C GLU A 104 16.80 1.69 3.69
N THR A 105 17.70 1.44 4.63
CA THR A 105 17.77 0.16 5.36
C THR A 105 17.13 0.32 6.74
N PHE A 106 16.19 -0.56 7.08
CA PHE A 106 15.50 -0.51 8.37
C PHE A 106 15.48 -1.85 9.11
N GLY A 107 15.85 -2.95 8.46
CA GLY A 107 15.72 -4.27 9.06
C GLY A 107 16.57 -5.35 8.39
N LYS A 108 16.35 -6.59 8.84
CA LYS A 108 17.02 -7.79 8.32
C LYS A 108 16.29 -8.33 7.09
N SER A 109 17.02 -9.00 6.22
CA SER A 109 16.46 -9.69 5.05
C SER A 109 15.63 -10.93 5.42
N GLY A 110 14.76 -11.35 4.50
CA GLY A 110 13.77 -12.40 4.61
C GLY A 110 12.34 -11.87 4.75
N SER A 111 11.36 -12.69 4.36
CA SER A 111 9.94 -12.43 4.62
C SER A 111 9.61 -12.72 6.08
N ARG A 112 9.99 -11.79 6.97
CA ARG A 112 9.83 -11.93 8.42
C ARG A 112 8.51 -11.37 8.91
N ARG A 113 8.03 -11.91 10.03
CA ARG A 113 6.78 -11.52 10.71
C ARG A 113 6.76 -10.05 11.15
N ILE A 114 7.84 -9.60 11.79
CA ILE A 114 7.94 -8.27 12.39
C ILE A 114 8.80 -7.28 11.61
N VAL A 115 9.39 -7.66 10.47
CA VAL A 115 10.18 -6.72 9.64
C VAL A 115 9.29 -6.16 8.53
N PRO A 116 9.21 -4.81 8.39
CA PRO A 116 8.35 -4.19 7.38
C PRO A 116 8.66 -4.60 5.94
N GLY A 117 7.64 -4.55 5.09
CA GLY A 117 7.72 -4.84 3.66
C GLY A 117 6.48 -5.51 3.08
N GLN A 118 5.64 -6.08 3.95
CA GLN A 118 4.38 -6.72 3.54
C GLN A 118 3.33 -5.70 3.11
N TYR A 119 3.17 -4.63 3.89
CA TYR A 119 2.17 -3.60 3.66
C TYR A 119 2.85 -2.29 3.31
N LEU A 120 2.23 -1.54 2.42
CA LEU A 120 2.74 -0.28 1.92
C LEU A 120 1.57 0.65 1.61
N ALA A 121 1.63 1.86 2.12
CA ALA A 121 0.64 2.90 1.89
C ALA A 121 1.32 4.25 1.68
N VAL A 122 0.77 5.08 0.81
CA VAL A 122 1.31 6.40 0.47
C VAL A 122 0.23 7.44 0.75
N ASP A 123 0.64 8.58 1.32
CA ASP A 123 -0.16 9.80 1.32
C ASP A 123 -0.56 10.16 -0.13
N PRO A 124 -1.84 10.44 -0.43
CA PRO A 124 -2.29 10.71 -1.80
C PRO A 124 -1.68 11.97 -2.44
N LYS A 125 -1.12 12.89 -1.64
CA LYS A 125 -0.35 14.05 -2.13
C LYS A 125 1.16 13.77 -2.23
N GLY A 126 1.58 12.53 -1.97
CA GLY A 126 2.96 12.08 -2.07
C GLY A 126 3.91 12.65 -1.03
N ARG A 127 3.40 13.10 0.13
CA ARG A 127 4.21 13.74 1.18
C ARG A 127 4.84 12.74 2.16
N ALA A 128 4.27 11.55 2.26
CA ALA A 128 4.73 10.52 3.17
C ALA A 128 4.41 9.11 2.64
N VAL A 129 5.19 8.13 3.08
CA VAL A 129 4.96 6.71 2.83
C VAL A 129 5.11 5.91 4.11
N MET A 130 4.19 4.98 4.33
CA MET A 130 4.20 4.06 5.44
C MET A 130 4.49 2.65 4.95
N VAL A 131 5.47 1.99 5.58
CA VAL A 131 5.78 0.57 5.36
C VAL A 131 5.50 -0.22 6.64
N GLY A 132 4.75 -1.30 6.50
CA GLY A 132 4.29 -2.13 7.62
C GLY A 132 4.74 -3.59 7.52
N ALA A 133 4.99 -4.19 8.67
CA ALA A 133 5.13 -5.63 8.84
C ALA A 133 3.76 -6.28 9.09
N CYS A 134 3.71 -7.62 9.11
CA CYS A 134 2.50 -8.35 9.51
C CYS A 134 2.13 -8.11 10.98
N GLU A 135 3.12 -7.78 11.81
CA GLU A 135 2.93 -7.50 13.22
C GLU A 135 3.93 -6.46 13.70
N LYS A 136 3.53 -5.70 14.72
CA LYS A 136 4.38 -4.81 15.51
C LYS A 136 4.92 -3.59 14.79
N GLN A 137 5.83 -3.79 13.84
CA GLN A 137 6.60 -2.70 13.24
C GLN A 137 5.86 -2.03 12.09
N LYS A 138 5.81 -0.70 12.18
CA LYS A 138 5.37 0.24 11.16
C LYS A 138 6.34 1.40 11.17
N LEU A 139 6.79 1.83 9.98
CA LEU A 139 7.69 2.95 9.79
C LEU A 139 7.09 3.92 8.78
N VAL A 140 7.25 5.21 9.03
CA VAL A 140 6.80 6.29 8.16
C VAL A 140 7.99 7.10 7.70
N TYR A 141 8.07 7.37 6.41
CA TYR A 141 9.09 8.22 5.81
C TYR A 141 8.42 9.46 5.22
N ILE A 142 9.00 10.63 5.47
CA ILE A 142 8.60 11.89 4.86
C ILE A 142 9.31 11.99 3.51
N LEU A 143 8.56 12.36 2.49
CA LEU A 143 9.01 12.51 1.12
C LEU A 143 8.97 13.99 0.76
N ASN A 144 10.12 14.53 0.34
CA ASN A 144 10.25 15.93 0.01
C ASN A 144 11.08 16.13 -1.28
N ARG A 145 11.33 17.37 -1.67
CA ARG A 145 12.24 17.73 -2.75
C ARG A 145 13.34 18.66 -2.26
N ASP A 146 14.53 18.50 -2.80
CA ASP A 146 15.59 19.50 -2.66
C ASP A 146 15.39 20.69 -3.63
N VAL A 147 16.28 21.68 -3.53
CA VAL A 147 16.28 22.89 -4.39
C VAL A 147 16.44 22.53 -5.88
N ALA A 148 17.01 21.36 -6.20
CA ALA A 148 17.18 20.84 -7.55
C ALA A 148 15.99 19.96 -8.01
N ASN A 149 14.87 19.97 -7.28
CA ASN A 149 13.67 19.16 -7.53
C ASN A 149 13.90 17.63 -7.46
N ARG A 150 14.99 17.18 -6.85
CA ARG A 150 15.23 15.75 -6.62
C ARG A 150 14.49 15.30 -5.38
N LEU A 151 13.91 14.10 -5.46
CA LEU A 151 13.27 13.46 -4.30
C LEU A 151 14.28 13.31 -3.16
N THR A 152 13.86 13.63 -1.94
CA THR A 152 14.57 13.36 -0.68
C THR A 152 13.67 12.54 0.24
N ILE A 153 14.29 11.72 1.09
CA ILE A 153 13.62 10.88 2.07
C ILE A 153 14.16 11.19 3.47
N SER A 154 13.28 11.29 4.46
CA SER A 154 13.68 11.51 5.86
C SER A 154 14.19 10.24 6.53
N SER A 155 14.74 10.37 7.74
CA SER A 155 14.84 9.25 8.67
C SER A 155 13.46 8.65 8.95
N PRO A 156 13.38 7.33 9.24
CA PRO A 156 12.11 6.69 9.56
C PRO A 156 11.55 7.17 10.90
N LEU A 157 10.25 7.42 10.94
CA LEU A 157 9.48 7.65 12.14
C LEU A 157 8.75 6.38 12.54
N GLU A 158 8.84 6.01 13.82
CA GLU A 158 8.29 4.75 14.32
C GLU A 158 6.82 4.89 14.72
N ALA A 159 6.00 3.91 14.31
CA ALA A 159 4.60 3.77 14.72
C ALA A 159 4.35 2.35 15.26
N HIS A 160 5.27 1.86 16.09
CA HIS A 160 5.27 0.48 16.57
C HIS A 160 4.18 0.23 17.61
N LYS A 161 3.57 -0.97 17.57
CA LYS A 161 2.65 -1.44 18.61
C LYS A 161 2.83 -2.94 18.84
N SER A 162 3.38 -3.34 19.98
CA SER A 162 3.59 -4.76 20.32
C SER A 162 2.27 -5.54 20.34
N HIS A 163 2.33 -6.85 20.09
CA HIS A 163 1.17 -7.77 20.13
C HIS A 163 0.01 -7.36 19.21
N ASN A 164 0.34 -6.76 18.07
CA ASN A 164 -0.66 -6.17 17.19
C ASN A 164 -0.44 -6.62 15.75
N ILE A 165 -1.36 -7.45 15.27
CA ILE A 165 -1.38 -7.98 13.90
C ILE A 165 -2.02 -6.94 12.98
N VAL A 166 -1.45 -6.76 11.78
CA VAL A 166 -1.96 -5.85 10.75
C VAL A 166 -2.51 -6.69 9.59
N PHE A 167 -3.69 -6.33 9.09
CA PHE A 167 -4.35 -7.03 7.98
C PHE A 167 -4.32 -6.23 6.68
N SER A 168 -4.42 -4.91 6.76
CA SER A 168 -4.39 -3.99 5.62
C SER A 168 -3.91 -2.61 6.10
N ILE A 169 -3.22 -1.87 5.23
CA ILE A 169 -2.88 -0.46 5.44
C ILE A 169 -3.29 0.34 4.20
N CYS A 170 -3.80 1.55 4.38
CA CYS A 170 -4.15 2.46 3.30
C CYS A 170 -3.82 3.91 3.70
N GLY A 171 -3.47 4.75 2.73
CA GLY A 171 -3.39 6.20 2.94
C GLY A 171 -4.79 6.79 2.96
N VAL A 172 -5.03 7.77 3.83
CA VAL A 172 -6.29 8.52 3.88
C VAL A 172 -6.09 9.85 3.16
N ASP A 173 -6.99 10.21 2.23
CA ASP A 173 -6.90 11.47 1.51
C ASP A 173 -7.43 12.61 2.39
N CYS A 174 -6.56 13.22 3.18
CA CYS A 174 -6.89 14.36 4.04
C CYS A 174 -6.64 15.71 3.34
N GLY A 175 -6.61 15.75 2.00
CA GLY A 175 -6.26 16.98 1.29
C GLY A 175 -4.82 17.40 1.60
N PHE A 176 -4.63 18.58 2.22
CA PHE A 176 -3.31 19.09 2.62
C PHE A 176 -3.11 19.13 4.14
N ASP A 177 -4.06 18.61 4.92
CA ASP A 177 -3.86 18.40 6.36
C ASP A 177 -2.76 17.35 6.60
N ASN A 178 -2.37 17.17 7.86
CA ASN A 178 -1.37 16.17 8.26
C ASN A 178 -1.70 14.80 7.62
N PRO A 179 -0.72 14.11 7.00
CA PRO A 179 -0.94 12.80 6.40
C PRO A 179 -1.48 11.79 7.42
N VAL A 180 -2.50 11.02 7.03
CA VAL A 180 -3.07 9.96 7.86
C VAL A 180 -2.99 8.62 7.13
N PHE A 181 -2.65 7.57 7.88
CA PHE A 181 -2.65 6.19 7.42
C PHE A 181 -3.64 5.37 8.25
N ALA A 182 -4.54 4.67 7.59
CA ALA A 182 -5.46 3.75 8.22
C ALA A 182 -4.90 2.32 8.19
N ALA A 183 -5.05 1.57 9.27
CA ALA A 183 -4.72 0.15 9.33
C ALA A 183 -5.85 -0.66 9.96
N ILE A 184 -6.12 -1.86 9.44
CA ILE A 184 -6.92 -2.87 10.13
C ILE A 184 -5.99 -3.64 11.04
N GLU A 185 -6.27 -3.63 12.34
CA GLU A 185 -5.40 -4.16 13.37
C GLU A 185 -6.15 -5.02 14.37
N LEU A 186 -5.45 -5.97 14.99
CA LEU A 186 -5.96 -6.83 16.04
C LEU A 186 -4.89 -6.94 17.13
N ASP A 187 -5.28 -6.57 18.34
CA ASP A 187 -4.45 -6.70 19.53
C ASP A 187 -4.72 -8.05 20.19
N TYR A 188 -3.66 -8.82 20.45
CA TYR A 188 -3.77 -10.14 21.08
C TYR A 188 -3.07 -10.21 22.44
N SER A 189 -2.64 -9.08 22.99
CA SER A 189 -1.90 -9.04 24.27
C SER A 189 -2.68 -9.64 25.45
N GLU A 190 -3.98 -9.41 25.51
CA GLU A 190 -4.88 -9.97 26.54
C GLU A 190 -5.27 -11.41 26.22
N LEU A 191 -5.45 -11.75 24.94
CA LEU A 191 -5.87 -13.08 24.49
C LEU A 191 -4.83 -14.16 24.77
N ASP A 192 -3.53 -13.83 24.70
CA ASP A 192 -2.46 -14.77 25.06
C ASP A 192 -2.48 -15.13 26.56
N GLN A 193 -3.17 -14.33 27.39
CA GLN A 193 -3.28 -14.54 28.84
C GLN A 193 -4.64 -15.11 29.24
N ASP A 194 -5.62 -15.07 28.34
CA ASP A 194 -6.97 -15.55 28.59
C ASP A 194 -7.12 -17.04 28.28
N SER A 195 -7.69 -17.78 29.23
CA SER A 195 -8.03 -19.20 29.07
C SER A 195 -9.53 -19.42 28.83
N SER A 196 -10.35 -18.36 28.87
CA SER A 196 -11.79 -18.42 28.68
C SER A 196 -12.21 -18.61 27.22
N GLY A 197 -11.32 -18.27 26.27
CA GLY A 197 -11.54 -18.44 24.84
C GLY A 197 -12.24 -17.24 24.20
N GLU A 198 -12.03 -16.02 24.72
CA GLU A 198 -12.58 -14.81 24.12
C GLU A 198 -12.10 -14.61 22.67
N VAL A 199 -12.99 -14.09 21.82
CA VAL A 199 -12.71 -13.92 20.39
C VAL A 199 -12.07 -12.56 20.15
N ALA A 200 -10.91 -12.58 19.50
CA ALA A 200 -10.18 -11.39 19.09
C ALA A 200 -11.02 -10.44 18.23
N ARG A 201 -10.96 -9.14 18.53
CA ARG A 201 -11.66 -8.10 17.76
C ARG A 201 -10.72 -7.32 16.86
N LYS A 202 -11.21 -7.00 15.67
CA LYS A 202 -10.51 -6.09 14.76
C LYS A 202 -10.90 -4.63 14.99
N TYR A 203 -9.93 -3.75 14.79
CA TYR A 203 -10.09 -2.31 14.84
C TYR A 203 -9.56 -1.68 13.55
N VAL A 204 -10.18 -0.59 13.12
CA VAL A 204 -9.54 0.35 12.21
C VAL A 204 -8.85 1.43 13.05
N THR A 205 -7.55 1.63 12.85
CA THR A 205 -6.76 2.65 13.55
C THR A 205 -6.17 3.62 12.56
N PHE A 206 -6.35 4.92 12.81
CA PHE A 206 -5.74 6.01 12.05
C PHE A 206 -4.48 6.49 12.76
N TYR A 207 -3.38 6.48 12.02
CA TYR A 207 -2.07 6.99 12.41
C TYR A 207 -1.86 8.33 11.71
N GLU A 208 -1.70 9.41 12.48
CA GLU A 208 -1.43 10.73 11.95
C GLU A 208 0.06 11.04 12.03
N LEU A 209 0.62 11.51 10.92
CA LEU A 209 1.95 12.08 10.86
C LEU A 209 1.85 13.59 11.09
N ASP A 210 2.28 14.05 12.25
CA ASP A 210 2.40 15.47 12.51
C ASP A 210 3.70 15.99 11.86
N LEU A 211 3.57 16.77 10.79
CA LEU A 211 4.71 17.30 10.05
C LEU A 211 5.45 18.41 10.83
N GLY A 212 4.78 19.11 11.74
CA GLY A 212 5.39 20.17 12.55
C GLY A 212 6.18 19.61 13.73
N LEU A 213 5.62 18.59 14.40
CA LEU A 213 6.27 17.91 15.53
C LEU A 213 7.16 16.74 15.12
N ASN A 214 7.15 16.36 13.84
CA ASN A 214 7.95 15.27 13.26
C ASN A 214 7.81 13.94 14.03
N HIS A 215 6.56 13.55 14.35
CA HIS A 215 6.25 12.28 15.00
C HIS A 215 4.95 11.69 14.46
N VAL A 216 4.77 10.38 14.66
CA VAL A 216 3.54 9.68 14.29
C VAL A 216 2.78 9.30 15.56
N CYS A 217 1.49 9.61 15.60
CA CYS A 217 0.63 9.27 16.74
C CYS A 217 -0.59 8.44 16.30
N ARG A 218 -1.12 7.62 17.22
CA ARG A 218 -2.38 6.89 17.02
C ARG A 218 -3.53 7.85 17.33
N LYS A 219 -4.06 8.50 16.28
CA LYS A 219 -5.04 9.57 16.40
C LYS A 219 -6.43 9.07 16.77
N TRP A 220 -6.87 7.99 16.13
CA TRP A 220 -8.23 7.49 16.27
C TRP A 220 -8.25 5.98 16.08
N SER A 221 -9.14 5.28 16.79
CA SER A 221 -9.34 3.85 16.65
C SER A 221 -10.78 3.51 16.95
N ASP A 222 -11.36 2.62 16.15
CA ASP A 222 -12.73 2.16 16.32
C ASP A 222 -12.90 0.72 15.86
N GLN A 223 -13.84 0.01 16.48
CA GLN A 223 -14.04 -1.41 16.20
C GLN A 223 -14.62 -1.61 14.80
N VAL A 224 -14.18 -2.69 14.13
CA VAL A 224 -14.73 -3.14 12.85
C VAL A 224 -15.15 -4.60 12.95
N ASP A 225 -15.86 -5.06 11.92
CA ASP A 225 -16.23 -6.46 11.77
C ASP A 225 -14.99 -7.37 11.70
N ASP A 226 -15.05 -8.53 12.34
CA ASP A 226 -13.92 -9.47 12.41
C ASP A 226 -13.57 -10.08 11.05
N GLY A 227 -14.50 -10.04 10.09
CA GLY A 227 -14.28 -10.39 8.68
C GLY A 227 -13.55 -9.31 7.86
N ALA A 228 -13.21 -8.15 8.44
CA ALA A 228 -12.53 -7.07 7.72
C ALA A 228 -11.17 -7.51 7.15
N ASN A 229 -10.97 -7.30 5.85
CA ASN A 229 -9.80 -7.82 5.13
C ASN A 229 -9.09 -6.80 4.22
N LEU A 230 -9.77 -5.74 3.78
CA LEU A 230 -9.20 -4.76 2.85
C LEU A 230 -9.68 -3.34 3.19
N LEU A 231 -8.76 -2.38 3.10
CA LEU A 231 -9.07 -0.95 3.16
C LEU A 231 -8.98 -0.34 1.76
N VAL A 232 -9.95 0.53 1.45
CA VAL A 232 -9.95 1.33 0.22
C VAL A 232 -10.05 2.80 0.60
N MET A 233 -9.13 3.61 0.12
CA MET A 233 -9.14 5.05 0.29
C MET A 233 -10.37 5.68 -0.39
N VAL A 234 -11.04 6.58 0.32
CA VAL A 234 -12.04 7.48 -0.25
C VAL A 234 -11.39 8.85 -0.53
N PRO A 235 -11.56 9.43 -1.74
CA PRO A 235 -11.04 10.76 -2.03
C PRO A 235 -11.55 11.81 -1.04
N GLY A 236 -10.68 12.78 -0.71
CA GLY A 236 -10.97 13.80 0.29
C GLY A 236 -10.50 15.19 -0.10
N GLY A 237 -10.52 16.11 0.87
CA GLY A 237 -10.32 17.54 0.61
C GLY A 237 -11.43 18.11 -0.26
N GLY A 238 -11.08 18.81 -1.35
CA GLY A 238 -12.06 19.34 -2.30
C GLY A 238 -12.73 18.29 -3.18
N ASP A 239 -12.22 17.04 -3.20
CA ASP A 239 -12.68 16.00 -4.12
C ASP A 239 -13.68 15.01 -3.49
N GLY A 240 -13.93 15.08 -2.17
CA GLY A 240 -14.79 14.12 -1.49
C GLY A 240 -14.72 14.17 0.04
N PRO A 241 -15.38 13.23 0.73
CA PRO A 241 -15.54 13.26 2.20
C PRO A 241 -14.35 12.71 2.99
N SER A 242 -13.28 12.24 2.33
CA SER A 242 -12.17 11.53 2.97
C SER A 242 -12.61 10.21 3.64
N GLY A 243 -11.78 9.63 4.49
CA GLY A 243 -12.03 8.36 5.19
C GLY A 243 -11.67 7.12 4.37
N VAL A 244 -12.20 5.99 4.81
CA VAL A 244 -11.91 4.67 4.21
C VAL A 244 -13.16 3.82 4.07
N LEU A 245 -13.19 3.00 3.03
CA LEU A 245 -14.08 1.85 2.95
C LEU A 245 -13.36 0.64 3.55
N VAL A 246 -13.98 0.04 4.55
CA VAL A 246 -13.59 -1.22 5.15
C VAL A 246 -14.39 -2.33 4.48
N CYS A 247 -13.72 -3.16 3.68
CA CYS A 247 -14.31 -4.37 3.15
C CYS A 247 -14.26 -5.46 4.22
N ALA A 248 -15.42 -6.02 4.54
CA ALA A 248 -15.60 -7.11 5.49
C ALA A 248 -16.43 -8.23 4.89
N GLU A 249 -16.65 -9.29 5.64
CA GLU A 249 -17.45 -10.43 5.17
C GLU A 249 -18.91 -10.00 4.98
N ASN A 250 -19.40 -10.10 3.74
CA ASN A 250 -20.75 -9.71 3.29
C ASN A 250 -21.07 -8.22 3.28
N PHE A 251 -20.20 -7.33 3.77
CA PHE A 251 -20.47 -5.89 3.84
C PHE A 251 -19.28 -5.03 3.42
N VAL A 252 -19.57 -3.81 2.97
CA VAL A 252 -18.62 -2.71 2.87
C VAL A 252 -19.08 -1.61 3.81
N ILE A 253 -18.16 -1.13 4.64
CA ILE A 253 -18.45 -0.15 5.69
C ILE A 253 -17.61 1.10 5.42
N TYR A 254 -18.26 2.24 5.19
CA TYR A 254 -17.57 3.52 5.21
C TYR A 254 -17.31 3.92 6.67
N LYS A 255 -16.05 4.21 6.98
CA LYS A 255 -15.60 4.71 8.29
C LYS A 255 -14.75 5.97 8.12
N ASN A 256 -15.05 6.97 8.94
CA ASN A 256 -14.25 8.18 9.06
C ASN A 256 -14.41 8.78 10.47
N GLN A 257 -13.39 9.50 10.96
CA GLN A 257 -13.41 10.11 12.27
C GLN A 257 -14.53 11.16 12.36
N GLY A 258 -15.37 11.05 13.39
CA GLY A 258 -16.47 12.00 13.62
C GLY A 258 -17.65 11.85 12.66
N GLN A 259 -17.68 10.83 11.81
CA GLN A 259 -18.82 10.51 10.94
C GLN A 259 -19.42 9.16 11.33
N GLY A 260 -20.73 9.01 11.16
CA GLY A 260 -21.42 7.75 11.42
C GLY A 260 -21.07 6.67 10.41
N ASP A 261 -21.05 5.42 10.86
CA ASP A 261 -20.85 4.25 10.01
C ASP A 261 -21.97 4.15 8.96
N VAL A 262 -21.58 4.04 7.69
CA VAL A 262 -22.51 3.70 6.60
C VAL A 262 -22.16 2.32 6.08
N ARG A 263 -23.14 1.41 6.07
CA ARG A 263 -22.94 0.00 5.70
C ARG A 263 -23.74 -0.35 4.46
N ALA A 264 -23.11 -1.07 3.54
CA ALA A 264 -23.75 -1.62 2.36
C ALA A 264 -23.48 -3.13 2.28
N VAL A 265 -24.50 -3.91 1.92
CA VAL A 265 -24.38 -5.37 1.74
C VAL A 265 -23.73 -5.66 0.39
N ILE A 266 -22.82 -6.63 0.33
CA ILE A 266 -22.26 -7.13 -0.91
C ILE A 266 -23.34 -7.95 -1.64
N PRO A 267 -23.72 -7.60 -2.89
CA PRO A 267 -24.70 -8.36 -3.65
C PRO A 267 -24.28 -9.83 -3.81
N ARG A 268 -25.24 -10.74 -3.66
CA ARG A 268 -25.03 -12.18 -3.73
C ARG A 268 -25.74 -12.76 -4.94
N ARG A 269 -25.14 -13.77 -5.57
CA ARG A 269 -25.80 -14.56 -6.61
C ARG A 269 -26.81 -15.51 -5.97
N ALA A 270 -27.89 -15.82 -6.69
CA ALA A 270 -28.98 -16.65 -6.17
C ALA A 270 -28.55 -18.10 -5.87
N ASP A 271 -27.53 -18.60 -6.56
CA ASP A 271 -26.98 -19.95 -6.40
C ASP A 271 -25.95 -20.06 -5.26
N LEU A 272 -25.56 -18.95 -4.63
CA LEU A 272 -24.57 -18.97 -3.56
C LEU A 272 -25.20 -19.42 -2.23
N PRO A 273 -24.72 -20.51 -1.60
CA PRO A 273 -25.26 -20.99 -0.33
C PRO A 273 -25.24 -19.89 0.75
N ALA A 274 -26.33 -19.78 1.51
CA ALA A 274 -26.49 -18.73 2.53
C ALA A 274 -25.38 -18.75 3.61
N GLN A 275 -24.84 -19.93 3.91
CA GLN A 275 -23.79 -20.13 4.91
C GLN A 275 -22.41 -19.65 4.47
N ARG A 276 -22.18 -19.44 3.16
CA ARG A 276 -20.87 -19.04 2.65
C ARG A 276 -20.78 -17.52 2.54
N GLY A 277 -19.89 -16.88 3.30
CA GLY A 277 -19.67 -15.44 3.16
C GLY A 277 -19.01 -15.02 1.85
N VAL A 278 -19.06 -13.72 1.57
CA VAL A 278 -18.43 -13.10 0.40
C VAL A 278 -17.46 -12.02 0.85
N LEU A 279 -16.26 -11.99 0.28
CA LEU A 279 -15.24 -10.99 0.54
C LEU A 279 -14.84 -10.26 -0.74
N ILE A 280 -14.47 -8.99 -0.58
CA ILE A 280 -13.79 -8.24 -1.65
C ILE A 280 -12.32 -8.61 -1.65
N VAL A 281 -11.79 -9.01 -2.81
CA VAL A 281 -10.40 -9.46 -2.96
C VAL A 281 -9.45 -8.39 -3.49
N SER A 282 -10.00 -7.36 -4.14
CA SER A 282 -9.24 -6.25 -4.73
C SER A 282 -10.16 -5.05 -4.95
N ALA A 283 -9.58 -3.86 -4.95
CA ALA A 283 -10.27 -2.62 -5.30
C ALA A 283 -9.45 -1.81 -6.29
N ALA A 284 -10.13 -1.06 -7.15
CA ALA A 284 -9.54 -0.07 -8.03
C ALA A 284 -10.26 1.26 -7.80
N THR A 285 -9.49 2.34 -7.66
CA THR A 285 -10.04 3.69 -7.47
C THR A 285 -9.77 4.51 -8.70
N TYR A 286 -10.82 5.08 -9.27
CA TYR A 286 -10.72 6.03 -10.37
C TYR A 286 -11.22 7.39 -9.89
N LYS A 287 -10.37 8.41 -10.01
CA LYS A 287 -10.72 9.80 -9.75
C LYS A 287 -10.74 10.56 -11.07
N LEU A 288 -11.91 11.08 -11.46
CA LEU A 288 -12.01 12.04 -12.56
C LEU A 288 -11.23 13.29 -12.17
N LYS A 289 -10.32 13.72 -13.04
CA LYS A 289 -9.78 15.07 -12.96
C LYS A 289 -10.88 16.01 -13.43
N SER A 290 -11.26 17.00 -12.62
CA SER A 290 -12.10 18.09 -13.12
C SER A 290 -11.42 18.70 -14.35
N MET A 291 -12.18 18.95 -15.41
CA MET A 291 -11.68 19.69 -16.57
C MET A 291 -11.23 21.09 -16.18
#